data_AF-A0A2U3KE22-F1
#
_entry.id   AF-A0A2U3KE22-F1
#
_cell.length_a   1.000
_cell.length_b   1.000
_cell.length_c   1.000
_cell.angle_alpha   90.00
_cell.angle_beta   90.00
_cell.angle_gamma   90.00
#
_symmetry.space_group_name_H-M   'P 1'
#
loop_
_entity.id
_entity.type
_entity.pdbx_description
1 polymer ?
#
loop_
_entity_poly.entity_id
_entity_poly.type
_entity_poly.pdbx_seq_one_letter_code
_entity_poly.pdbx_strand_id
1 'polypeptide(L)'
;MDDVEFPGQPDTREPGMPEHLSTFHEKLSRYQTPTITDSICCWTDLLGFGSDLYGAKWEPSEALWISIFNRITEAHRDCYRKLDLLTEFALTLNDGIVRCCDLANIDHIDRLSMWFRECILTHNRINEREQRQQLPGARTVLAHGKKLIHGPSELTVEDFVLNYTKLDPSGPSRLPRKVAERIVASNPEPLQLNLAFSKAYILDRLGSRGGIKGGHFYIDEGVLQAIAHFAKTKPHLRAPIDREEGTSRLFAIPRQDDEYSQDDEYFHLGFRLQLPRISINTTEIETSVYRVVEFYPWDEPLPFTLPVV
;
A
#
# COMPACT_ATOMS: atom_id res chain seq x y z
N MET A 1 -22.92 15.72 2.23
CA MET A 1 -21.85 15.58 1.22
C MET A 1 -22.45 16.12 -0.03
N ASP A 2 -22.01 17.30 -0.45
CA ASP A 2 -22.50 17.93 -1.67
C ASP A 2 -21.93 17.18 -2.86
N ASP A 3 -22.80 16.75 -3.77
CA ASP A 3 -22.44 16.08 -5.01
C ASP A 3 -21.61 17.04 -5.87
N VAL A 4 -20.34 16.72 -6.06
CA VAL A 4 -19.46 17.44 -6.98
C VAL A 4 -19.79 16.94 -8.40
N GLU A 5 -20.55 17.72 -9.16
CA GLU A 5 -20.75 17.50 -10.59
C GLU A 5 -19.41 17.66 -11.33
N PHE A 6 -18.93 16.59 -11.97
CA PHE A 6 -17.81 16.65 -12.91
C PHE A 6 -18.34 17.06 -14.30
N PRO A 7 -17.70 18.03 -14.99
CA PRO A 7 -18.18 18.48 -16.30
C PRO A 7 -17.85 17.47 -17.41
N GLY A 8 -18.86 17.16 -18.22
CA GLY A 8 -18.72 16.58 -19.57
C GLY A 8 -19.07 15.10 -19.69
N GLN A 9 -20.34 14.78 -19.91
CA GLN A 9 -20.71 13.48 -20.50
C GLN A 9 -20.35 13.49 -22.01
N PRO A 10 -19.61 12.50 -22.53
CA PRO A 10 -19.45 12.34 -23.97
C PRO A 10 -20.77 11.89 -24.60
N ASP A 11 -21.03 12.38 -25.80
CA ASP A 11 -22.19 12.06 -26.63
C ASP A 11 -22.28 10.53 -26.87
N THR A 12 -23.39 9.91 -26.48
CA THR A 12 -23.57 8.45 -26.47
C THR A 12 -24.10 7.89 -27.79
N ARG A 13 -23.91 8.59 -28.91
CA ARG A 13 -24.37 8.15 -30.23
C ARG A 13 -23.30 8.32 -31.29
N GLU A 14 -22.44 7.31 -31.46
CA GLU A 14 -21.73 7.13 -32.73
C GLU A 14 -22.14 5.81 -33.44
N PRO A 15 -22.33 5.84 -34.78
CA PRO A 15 -22.46 4.65 -35.61
C PRO A 15 -21.14 3.86 -35.60
N GLY A 16 -21.15 2.61 -36.07
CA GLY A 16 -20.02 1.66 -36.00
C GLY A 16 -18.63 2.29 -36.11
N MET A 17 -17.76 1.92 -35.17
CA MET A 17 -16.41 2.47 -34.94
C MET A 17 -15.69 2.87 -36.23
N PRO A 18 -15.22 4.12 -36.36
CA PRO A 18 -14.41 4.52 -37.49
C PRO A 18 -13.22 3.57 -37.69
N GLU A 19 -13.08 3.01 -38.89
CA GLU A 19 -12.10 1.97 -39.22
C GLU A 19 -10.65 2.39 -38.92
N HIS A 20 -10.37 3.70 -38.92
CA HIS A 20 -9.06 4.29 -38.64
C HIS A 20 -8.72 4.42 -37.14
N LEU A 21 -9.65 4.10 -36.23
CA LEU A 21 -9.39 4.05 -34.79
C LEU A 21 -8.96 2.65 -34.36
N SER A 22 -8.42 2.56 -33.14
CA SER A 22 -8.13 1.29 -32.47
C SER A 22 -8.95 1.18 -31.18
N THR A 23 -8.96 -0.01 -30.56
CA THR A 23 -9.63 -0.26 -29.28
C THR A 23 -9.07 0.58 -28.13
N PHE A 24 -7.88 1.15 -28.27
CA PHE A 24 -7.34 2.17 -27.36
C PHE A 24 -8.27 3.38 -27.23
N HIS A 25 -8.83 3.86 -28.34
CA HIS A 25 -9.75 5.00 -28.29
C HIS A 25 -10.99 4.65 -27.47
N GLU A 26 -11.54 3.44 -27.62
CA GLU A 26 -12.64 2.98 -26.77
C GLU A 26 -12.26 2.91 -25.30
N LYS A 27 -11.07 2.38 -24.98
CA LYS A 27 -10.59 2.28 -23.58
C LYS A 27 -10.44 3.65 -22.92
N LEU A 28 -10.04 4.67 -23.68
CA LEU A 28 -9.96 6.04 -23.18
C LEU A 28 -11.33 6.73 -23.09
N SER A 29 -12.19 6.51 -24.09
CA SER A 29 -13.50 7.16 -24.18
C SER A 29 -14.54 6.55 -23.24
N ARG A 30 -14.32 5.30 -22.78
CA ARG A 30 -15.06 4.70 -21.66
C ARG A 30 -14.63 5.38 -20.36
N TYR A 31 -15.12 6.60 -20.15
CA TYR A 31 -15.04 7.28 -18.86
C TYR A 31 -15.72 6.39 -17.81
N GLN A 32 -14.92 5.80 -16.93
CA GLN A 32 -15.45 5.28 -15.68
C GLN A 32 -15.83 6.47 -14.80
N THR A 33 -17.00 6.42 -14.17
CA THR A 33 -17.35 7.40 -13.14
C THR A 33 -16.23 7.40 -12.09
N PRO A 34 -15.56 8.55 -11.86
CA PRO A 34 -14.43 8.58 -10.96
C PRO A 34 -14.86 8.11 -9.58
N THR A 35 -14.21 7.07 -9.07
CA THR A 35 -14.55 6.47 -7.78
C THR A 35 -13.50 6.89 -6.76
N ILE A 36 -13.94 7.59 -5.71
CA ILE A 36 -13.09 7.98 -4.59
C ILE A 36 -13.27 6.97 -3.45
N THR A 37 -12.18 6.30 -3.07
CA THR A 37 -12.17 5.35 -1.95
C THR A 37 -11.12 5.70 -0.91
N ASP A 38 -11.32 5.24 0.33
CA ASP A 38 -10.27 5.24 1.34
C ASP A 38 -9.30 4.08 1.12
N SER A 39 -8.01 4.38 1.24
CA SER A 39 -6.93 3.42 1.09
C SER A 39 -5.92 3.57 2.22
N ILE A 40 -5.38 2.45 2.67
CA ILE A 40 -4.18 2.40 3.51
C ILE A 40 -3.05 1.83 2.67
N CYS A 41 -1.89 2.47 2.72
CA CYS A 41 -0.69 2.05 2.01
C CYS A 41 0.45 1.82 2.99
N CYS A 42 1.14 0.69 2.81
CA CYS A 42 2.38 0.34 3.47
C CYS A 42 3.50 0.41 2.42
N TRP A 43 4.41 1.38 2.58
CA TRP A 43 5.62 1.54 1.78
C TRP A 43 6.81 1.00 2.56
N THR A 44 7.60 0.11 1.97
CA THR A 44 8.84 -0.43 2.56
C THR A 44 10.01 -0.19 1.60
N ASP A 45 11.08 0.42 2.09
CA ASP A 45 12.28 0.79 1.32
C ASP A 45 13.55 0.21 1.97
N LEU A 46 14.43 -0.40 1.17
CA LEU A 46 15.70 -0.95 1.65
C LEU A 46 16.75 0.16 1.84
N LEU A 47 17.10 0.45 3.08
CA LEU A 47 17.99 1.56 3.38
C LEU A 47 19.39 1.33 2.83
N GLY A 48 19.98 2.39 2.27
CA GLY A 48 21.33 2.36 1.72
C GLY A 48 21.47 1.67 0.36
N PHE A 49 20.37 1.17 -0.24
CA PHE A 49 20.41 0.48 -1.53
C PHE A 49 21.07 1.33 -2.64
N GLY A 50 20.64 2.58 -2.79
CA GLY A 50 21.22 3.49 -3.80
C GLY A 50 22.68 3.88 -3.53
N SER A 51 23.19 3.71 -2.31
CA SER A 51 24.55 4.15 -1.95
C SER A 51 25.64 3.30 -2.61
N ASP A 52 25.43 1.99 -2.72
CA ASP A 52 26.36 1.08 -3.39
C ASP A 52 26.40 1.34 -4.91
N LEU A 53 25.24 1.58 -5.52
CA LEU A 53 25.13 1.94 -6.94
C LEU A 53 25.80 3.29 -7.24
N TYR A 54 25.57 4.28 -6.37
CA TYR A 54 26.23 5.59 -6.48
C TYR A 54 27.74 5.48 -6.33
N GLY A 55 28.23 4.70 -5.35
CA GLY A 55 29.66 4.43 -5.17
C GLY A 55 30.30 3.74 -6.37
N ALA A 56 29.56 2.84 -7.03
CA ALA A 56 29.96 2.20 -8.27
C ALA A 56 29.76 3.07 -9.53
N LYS A 57 29.33 4.33 -9.38
CA LYS A 57 29.03 5.25 -10.50
C LYS A 57 28.07 4.67 -11.54
N TRP A 58 27.11 3.85 -11.10
CA TRP A 58 26.16 3.15 -11.96
C TRP A 58 26.80 2.13 -12.92
N GLU A 59 28.04 1.74 -12.67
CA GLU A 59 28.76 0.66 -13.36
C GLU A 59 29.14 -0.45 -12.36
N PRO A 60 28.15 -1.16 -11.79
CA PRO A 60 28.39 -2.22 -10.81
C PRO A 60 29.20 -3.39 -11.39
N SER A 61 30.12 -3.91 -10.57
CA SER A 61 30.83 -5.16 -10.86
C SER A 61 29.88 -6.36 -10.79
N GLU A 62 30.30 -7.50 -11.33
CA GLU A 62 29.54 -8.76 -11.24
C GLU A 62 29.23 -9.15 -9.77
N ALA A 63 30.20 -8.97 -8.87
CA ALA A 63 30.00 -9.25 -7.45
C ALA A 63 28.94 -8.31 -6.82
N LEU A 64 28.92 -7.04 -7.21
CA LEU A 64 27.91 -6.09 -6.74
C LEU A 64 26.53 -6.42 -7.31
N TRP A 65 26.45 -6.81 -8.60
CA TRP A 65 25.19 -7.30 -9.20
C TRP A 65 24.60 -8.48 -8.44
N ILE A 66 25.43 -9.48 -8.11
CA ILE A 66 24.99 -10.65 -7.36
C ILE A 66 24.50 -10.25 -5.96
N SER A 67 25.21 -9.35 -5.28
CA SER A 67 24.81 -8.84 -3.96
C SER A 67 23.45 -8.13 -4.02
N ILE A 68 23.29 -7.20 -4.97
CA ILE A 68 22.04 -6.45 -5.22
C ILE A 68 20.88 -7.39 -5.55
N PHE A 69 21.11 -8.34 -6.47
CA PHE A 69 20.12 -9.32 -6.88
C PHE A 69 19.63 -10.15 -5.68
N ASN A 70 20.55 -10.67 -4.87
CA ASN A 70 20.21 -11.46 -3.70
C ASN A 70 19.41 -10.64 -2.69
N ARG A 71 19.87 -9.41 -2.39
CA ARG A 71 19.21 -8.52 -1.43
C ARG A 71 17.76 -8.19 -1.83
N ILE A 72 17.54 -7.79 -3.09
CA ILE A 72 16.20 -7.49 -3.62
C ILE A 72 15.32 -8.74 -3.64
N THR A 73 15.82 -9.84 -4.21
CA THR A 73 15.05 -11.07 -4.39
C THR A 73 14.53 -11.59 -3.06
N GLU A 74 15.38 -11.54 -2.04
CA GLU A 74 15.05 -11.99 -0.69
C GLU A 74 14.02 -11.07 -0.02
N ALA A 75 14.11 -9.74 -0.19
CA ALA A 75 13.09 -8.81 0.29
C ALA A 75 11.73 -9.01 -0.40
N HIS A 76 11.72 -9.18 -1.72
CA HIS A 76 10.51 -9.46 -2.50
C HIS A 76 9.90 -10.80 -2.11
N ARG A 77 10.72 -11.82 -1.87
CA ARG A 77 10.28 -13.14 -1.39
C ARG A 77 9.54 -13.05 -0.06
N ASP A 78 10.01 -12.23 0.87
CA ASP A 78 9.32 -12.03 2.15
C ASP A 78 7.96 -11.36 1.98
N CYS A 79 7.85 -10.41 1.06
CA CYS A 79 6.57 -9.78 0.70
C CYS A 79 5.58 -10.80 0.12
N TYR A 80 6.01 -11.62 -0.84
CA TYR A 80 5.12 -12.54 -1.54
C TYR A 80 4.76 -13.80 -0.75
N ARG A 81 5.47 -14.07 0.37
CA ARG A 81 5.25 -15.25 1.19
C ARG A 81 3.82 -15.35 1.71
N LYS A 82 3.18 -14.22 1.99
CA LYS A 82 1.78 -14.12 2.43
C LYS A 82 1.14 -12.81 1.99
N LEU A 83 0.42 -12.89 0.86
CA LEU A 83 -0.45 -11.83 0.37
C LEU A 83 -1.90 -12.20 0.65
N ASP A 84 -2.71 -11.24 1.07
CA ASP A 84 -4.17 -11.41 1.04
C ASP A 84 -4.66 -11.24 -0.41
N LEU A 85 -4.97 -12.36 -1.06
CA LEU A 85 -5.37 -12.37 -2.47
C LEU A 85 -6.71 -11.69 -2.75
N LEU A 86 -7.49 -11.33 -1.72
CA LEU A 86 -8.81 -10.73 -1.87
C LEU A 86 -8.83 -9.23 -1.59
N THR A 87 -8.04 -8.77 -0.61
CA THR A 87 -8.14 -7.38 -0.13
C THR A 87 -6.89 -6.55 -0.36
N GLU A 88 -5.80 -7.18 -0.82
CA GLU A 88 -4.50 -6.55 -0.93
C GLU A 88 -4.02 -6.46 -2.39
N PHE A 89 -3.35 -5.35 -2.68
CA PHE A 89 -2.47 -5.23 -3.83
C PHE A 89 -1.02 -5.04 -3.38
N ALA A 90 -0.08 -5.73 -4.03
CA ALA A 90 1.34 -5.53 -3.81
C ALA A 90 2.07 -5.18 -5.11
N LEU A 91 2.87 -4.12 -5.08
CA LEU A 91 3.82 -3.76 -6.15
C LEU A 91 5.23 -3.74 -5.57
N THR A 92 6.15 -4.40 -6.25
CA THR A 92 7.59 -4.28 -5.96
C THR A 92 8.27 -3.55 -7.11
N LEU A 93 9.05 -2.52 -6.80
CA LEU A 93 9.80 -1.76 -7.79
C LEU A 93 11.19 -1.50 -7.23
N ASN A 94 12.21 -2.12 -7.83
CA ASN A 94 13.58 -2.08 -7.32
C ASN A 94 13.64 -2.52 -5.83
N ASP A 95 14.14 -1.64 -4.96
CA ASP A 95 14.24 -1.76 -3.51
C ASP A 95 12.95 -1.42 -2.76
N GLY A 96 11.95 -0.87 -3.44
CA GLY A 96 10.66 -0.49 -2.88
C GLY A 96 9.62 -1.60 -2.94
N ILE A 97 8.80 -1.70 -1.88
CA ILE A 97 7.64 -2.58 -1.77
C ILE A 97 6.44 -1.72 -1.36
N VAL A 98 5.40 -1.73 -2.17
CA VAL A 98 4.11 -1.11 -1.91
C VAL A 98 3.10 -2.21 -1.59
N ARG A 99 2.36 -2.06 -0.49
CA ARG A 99 1.17 -2.87 -0.19
C ARG A 99 -0.01 -1.94 0.05
N CYS A 100 -1.09 -2.11 -0.69
CA CYS A 100 -2.30 -1.29 -0.56
C CYS A 100 -3.47 -2.15 -0.09
N CYS A 101 -4.29 -1.57 0.79
CA CYS A 101 -5.56 -2.12 1.24
C CYS A 101 -6.63 -1.06 1.06
N ASP A 102 -7.65 -1.35 0.26
CA ASP A 102 -8.81 -0.47 0.12
C ASP A 102 -9.82 -0.76 1.23
N LEU A 103 -10.14 0.25 2.05
CA LEU A 103 -11.02 0.06 3.20
C LEU A 103 -12.45 -0.31 2.81
N ALA A 104 -12.86 0.02 1.58
CA ALA A 104 -14.15 -0.39 1.03
C ALA A 104 -14.28 -1.93 0.88
N ASN A 105 -13.15 -2.64 0.75
CA ASN A 105 -13.11 -4.10 0.62
C ASN A 105 -12.99 -4.83 1.96
N ILE A 106 -12.89 -4.08 3.07
CA ILE A 106 -12.80 -4.62 4.42
C ILE A 106 -14.20 -4.65 5.05
N ASP A 107 -14.77 -5.84 5.14
CA ASP A 107 -16.07 -6.09 5.77
C ASP A 107 -16.00 -6.18 7.30
N HIS A 108 -14.91 -6.76 7.81
CA HIS A 108 -14.64 -6.99 9.23
C HIS A 108 -13.28 -6.45 9.65
N ILE A 109 -13.20 -5.86 10.85
CA ILE A 109 -11.95 -5.25 11.35
C ILE A 109 -10.82 -6.26 11.53
N ASP A 110 -11.14 -7.52 11.78
CA ASP A 110 -10.15 -8.59 11.92
C ASP A 110 -9.38 -8.84 10.61
N ARG A 111 -10.00 -8.60 9.44
CA ARG A 111 -9.26 -8.66 8.16
C ARG A 111 -8.22 -7.57 8.06
N LEU A 112 -8.56 -6.36 8.53
CA LEU A 112 -7.60 -5.27 8.60
C LEU A 112 -6.47 -5.59 9.61
N SER A 113 -6.79 -6.23 10.72
CA SER A 113 -5.82 -6.75 11.69
C SER A 113 -4.85 -7.76 11.05
N MET A 114 -5.36 -8.71 10.25
CA MET A 114 -4.54 -9.67 9.52
C MET A 114 -3.64 -8.99 8.48
N TRP A 115 -4.14 -7.98 7.78
CA TRP A 115 -3.36 -7.22 6.82
C TRP A 115 -2.21 -6.45 7.49
N PHE A 116 -2.47 -5.78 8.62
CA PHE A 116 -1.42 -5.14 9.42
C PHE A 116 -0.41 -6.16 9.94
N ARG A 117 -0.87 -7.33 10.41
CA ARG A 117 0.00 -8.43 10.86
C ARG A 117 0.99 -8.79 9.78
N GLU A 118 0.55 -9.01 8.53
CA GLU A 118 1.46 -9.40 7.46
C GLU A 118 2.38 -8.25 7.01
N CYS A 119 1.95 -6.98 7.09
CA CYS A 119 2.84 -5.84 6.88
C CYS A 119 4.00 -5.85 7.88
N ILE A 120 3.68 -6.02 9.17
CA ILE A 120 4.67 -6.03 10.26
C ILE A 120 5.57 -7.27 10.16
N LEU A 121 5.02 -8.45 9.92
CA LEU A 121 5.82 -9.67 9.77
C LEU A 121 6.74 -9.59 8.56
N THR A 122 6.33 -8.92 7.47
CA THR A 122 7.19 -8.70 6.30
C THR A 122 8.36 -7.79 6.68
N HIS A 123 8.08 -6.65 7.35
CA HIS A 123 9.11 -5.75 7.86
C HIS A 123 10.11 -6.47 8.76
N ASN A 124 9.62 -7.22 9.75
CA ASN A 124 10.45 -7.95 10.70
C ASN A 124 11.36 -8.97 10.00
N ARG A 125 10.81 -9.79 9.08
CA ARG A 125 11.60 -10.79 8.34
C ARG A 125 12.73 -10.14 7.54
N ILE A 126 12.44 -9.02 6.87
CA ILE A 126 13.44 -8.28 6.10
C ILE A 126 14.53 -7.75 7.03
N ASN A 127 14.15 -7.06 8.11
CA ASN A 127 15.09 -6.47 9.06
C ASN A 127 15.94 -7.50 9.80
N GLU A 128 15.36 -8.60 10.26
CA GLU A 128 16.10 -9.68 10.92
C GLU A 128 17.15 -10.29 9.98
N ARG A 129 16.81 -10.47 8.70
CA ARG A 129 17.77 -10.97 7.70
C ARG A 129 18.86 -9.95 7.42
N GLU A 130 18.51 -8.69 7.17
CA GLU A 130 19.46 -7.61 6.91
C GLU A 130 20.43 -7.44 8.08
N GLN A 131 19.93 -7.51 9.32
CA GLN A 131 20.75 -7.46 10.52
C GLN A 131 21.78 -8.60 10.58
N ARG A 132 21.40 -9.84 10.24
CA ARG A 132 22.33 -10.98 10.18
C ARG A 132 23.41 -10.79 9.12
N GLN A 133 23.11 -10.01 8.08
CA GLN A 133 24.04 -9.67 7.00
C GLN A 133 24.78 -8.35 7.25
N GLN A 134 24.58 -7.71 8.40
CA GLN A 134 25.14 -6.39 8.75
C GLN A 134 24.73 -5.29 7.76
N LEU A 135 23.53 -5.40 7.20
CA LEU A 135 22.91 -4.41 6.33
C LEU A 135 22.00 -3.45 7.12
N PRO A 136 21.71 -2.26 6.59
CA PRO A 136 20.98 -1.21 7.32
C PRO A 136 19.52 -1.52 7.72
N GLY A 137 18.89 -2.52 7.12
CA GLY A 137 17.47 -2.82 7.28
C GLY A 137 16.60 -2.09 6.26
N ALA A 138 15.29 -2.34 6.36
CA ALA A 138 14.25 -1.65 5.64
C ALA A 138 13.52 -0.68 6.54
N ARG A 139 13.16 0.48 6.01
CA ARG A 139 12.20 1.36 6.66
C ARG A 139 10.82 1.09 6.10
N THR A 140 9.82 1.02 6.97
CA THR A 140 8.42 0.89 6.55
C THR A 140 7.59 2.05 7.06
N VAL A 141 6.76 2.62 6.20
CA VAL A 141 5.81 3.68 6.53
C VAL A 141 4.41 3.28 6.11
N LEU A 142 3.50 3.33 7.07
CA LEU A 142 2.08 3.08 6.89
C LEU A 142 1.32 4.41 6.90
N ALA A 143 0.55 4.69 5.85
CA ALA A 143 -0.21 5.93 5.71
C ALA A 143 -1.64 5.66 5.22
N HIS A 144 -2.55 6.59 5.56
CA HIS A 144 -3.92 6.63 5.06
C HIS A 144 -4.12 7.80 4.10
N GLY A 145 -5.02 7.64 3.15
CA GLY A 145 -5.42 8.67 2.22
C GLY A 145 -6.59 8.23 1.33
N LYS A 146 -7.04 9.15 0.48
CA LYS A 146 -8.01 8.86 -0.57
C LYS A 146 -7.31 8.38 -1.84
N LYS A 147 -8.02 7.62 -2.66
CA LYS A 147 -7.61 7.17 -3.97
C LYS A 147 -8.68 7.51 -5.00
N LEU A 148 -8.28 7.90 -6.22
CA LEU A 148 -9.20 8.17 -7.32
C LEU A 148 -8.90 7.21 -8.47
N ILE A 149 -9.83 6.32 -8.78
CA ILE A 149 -9.78 5.49 -9.98
C ILE A 149 -10.27 6.34 -11.16
N HIS A 150 -9.44 6.50 -12.19
CA HIS A 150 -9.66 7.47 -13.25
C HIS A 150 -9.30 6.99 -14.67
N GLY A 151 -8.80 5.77 -14.84
CA GLY A 151 -8.38 5.30 -16.16
C GLY A 151 -8.16 3.79 -16.25
N PRO A 152 -7.84 3.29 -17.45
CA PRO A 152 -7.59 1.88 -17.66
C PRO A 152 -6.39 1.41 -16.83
N SER A 153 -6.54 0.24 -16.19
CA SER A 153 -5.48 -0.38 -15.39
C SER A 153 -4.31 -0.86 -16.24
N GLU A 154 -4.57 -1.29 -17.47
CA GLU A 154 -3.56 -1.82 -18.39
C GLU A 154 -3.89 -1.52 -19.85
N LEU A 155 -2.84 -1.23 -20.62
CA LEU A 155 -2.87 -1.12 -22.06
C LEU A 155 -1.91 -2.15 -22.65
N THR A 156 -2.39 -2.87 -23.66
CA THR A 156 -1.68 -3.95 -24.35
C THR A 156 -1.39 -3.55 -25.80
N VAL A 157 -0.53 -4.29 -26.50
CA VAL A 157 -0.27 -4.05 -27.93
C VAL A 157 -1.55 -4.13 -28.76
N GLU A 158 -2.46 -5.05 -28.42
CA GLU A 158 -3.75 -5.19 -29.10
C GLU A 158 -4.57 -3.89 -29.11
N ASP A 159 -4.46 -3.09 -28.05
CA ASP A 159 -5.19 -1.83 -27.93
C ASP A 159 -4.79 -0.81 -29.00
N PHE A 160 -3.56 -0.89 -29.51
CA PHE A 160 -3.04 0.02 -30.51
C PHE A 160 -3.19 -0.48 -31.94
N VAL A 161 -3.74 -1.69 -32.16
CA VAL A 161 -3.95 -2.21 -33.52
C VAL A 161 -5.15 -1.52 -34.16
N LEU A 162 -4.90 -0.85 -35.29
CA LEU A 162 -5.94 -0.15 -36.07
C LEU A 162 -6.99 -1.13 -36.57
N ASN A 163 -8.26 -0.80 -36.38
CA ASN A 163 -9.38 -1.71 -36.63
C ASN A 163 -9.45 -2.16 -38.11
N TYR A 164 -9.12 -1.30 -39.08
CA TYR A 164 -9.10 -1.66 -40.51
C TYR A 164 -8.06 -2.73 -40.88
N THR A 165 -7.07 -2.98 -40.02
CA THR A 165 -6.05 -4.02 -40.26
C THR A 165 -6.49 -5.41 -39.79
N LYS A 166 -7.61 -5.48 -39.06
CA LYS A 166 -8.17 -6.72 -38.52
C LYS A 166 -9.09 -7.39 -39.54
N LEU A 167 -9.29 -8.70 -39.40
CA LEU A 167 -10.28 -9.44 -40.22
C LEU A 167 -11.71 -9.00 -39.90
N ASP A 168 -11.95 -8.77 -38.62
CA ASP A 168 -13.16 -8.17 -38.07
C ASP A 168 -12.71 -6.91 -37.31
N PRO A 169 -13.16 -5.70 -37.68
CA PRO A 169 -12.82 -4.46 -36.99
C PRO A 169 -13.07 -4.49 -35.47
N SER A 170 -14.04 -5.29 -35.01
CA SER A 170 -14.36 -5.49 -33.58
C SER A 170 -13.66 -6.71 -32.95
N GLY A 171 -13.01 -7.52 -33.77
CA GLY A 171 -12.34 -8.76 -33.37
C GLY A 171 -10.90 -8.57 -32.91
N PRO A 172 -10.21 -9.68 -32.59
CA PRO A 172 -8.78 -9.66 -32.31
C PRO A 172 -7.95 -9.42 -33.58
N SER A 173 -6.77 -8.84 -33.41
CA SER A 173 -5.77 -8.72 -34.48
C SER A 173 -5.22 -10.09 -34.92
N ARG A 174 -4.47 -10.07 -36.03
CA ARG A 174 -3.73 -11.25 -36.51
C ARG A 174 -2.41 -11.47 -35.78
N LEU A 175 -2.08 -10.63 -34.79
CA LEU A 175 -0.84 -10.76 -34.04
C LEU A 175 -0.85 -12.09 -33.27
N PRO A 176 0.31 -12.74 -33.11
CA PRO A 176 0.43 -13.85 -32.18
C PRO A 176 -0.02 -13.40 -30.79
N ARG A 177 -0.79 -14.25 -30.09
CA ARG A 177 -1.36 -13.94 -28.76
C ARG A 177 -0.35 -13.34 -27.77
N LYS A 178 0.87 -13.92 -27.70
CA LYS A 178 1.96 -13.41 -26.84
C LYS A 178 2.39 -11.97 -27.15
N VAL A 179 2.26 -11.53 -28.40
CA VAL A 179 2.55 -10.17 -28.83
C VAL A 179 1.35 -9.27 -28.51
N ALA A 180 0.13 -9.70 -28.84
CA ALA A 180 -1.09 -8.95 -28.61
C ALA A 180 -1.31 -8.64 -27.11
N GLU A 181 -1.13 -9.63 -26.24
CA GLU A 181 -1.30 -9.52 -24.78
C GLU A 181 -0.12 -8.83 -24.07
N ARG A 182 0.93 -8.42 -24.79
CA ARG A 182 2.06 -7.72 -24.18
C ARG A 182 1.59 -6.37 -23.65
N ILE A 183 1.79 -6.15 -22.35
CA ILE A 183 1.51 -4.87 -21.68
C ILE A 183 2.48 -3.79 -22.23
N VAL A 184 1.91 -2.68 -22.66
CA VAL A 184 2.58 -1.45 -23.12
C VAL A 184 2.59 -0.40 -22.01
N ALA A 185 1.50 -0.29 -21.25
CA ALA A 185 1.42 0.58 -20.10
C ALA A 185 0.63 -0.10 -18.97
N SER A 186 1.10 0.05 -17.74
CA SER A 186 0.43 -0.41 -16.52
C SER A 186 0.14 0.80 -15.64
N ASN A 187 -1.09 0.91 -15.18
CA ASN A 187 -1.59 1.94 -14.29
C ASN A 187 -2.53 1.30 -13.26
N PRO A 188 -2.02 0.42 -12.38
CA PRO A 188 -2.86 -0.42 -11.53
C PRO A 188 -3.85 0.41 -10.71
N GLU A 189 -5.13 0.07 -10.76
CA GLU A 189 -6.21 0.69 -9.97
C GLU A 189 -5.83 1.00 -8.50
N PRO A 190 -5.13 0.11 -7.77
CA PRO A 190 -4.68 0.38 -6.40
C PRO A 190 -3.71 1.56 -6.23
N LEU A 191 -3.04 1.98 -7.30
CA LEU A 191 -2.05 3.07 -7.29
C LEU A 191 -2.52 4.35 -7.99
N GLN A 192 -3.63 4.29 -8.73
CA GLN A 192 -4.20 5.46 -9.43
C GLN A 192 -4.54 6.58 -8.43
N LEU A 193 -3.84 7.71 -8.54
CA LEU A 193 -3.94 8.86 -7.63
C LEU A 193 -4.08 8.46 -6.15
N ASN A 194 -3.29 7.47 -5.70
CA ASN A 194 -3.36 6.99 -4.33
C ASN A 194 -2.59 7.94 -3.39
N LEU A 195 -3.32 8.76 -2.64
CA LEU A 195 -2.72 9.73 -1.70
C LEU A 195 -2.10 9.06 -0.48
N ALA A 196 -2.56 7.86 -0.09
CA ALA A 196 -1.92 7.09 0.96
C ALA A 196 -0.51 6.66 0.55
N PHE A 197 -0.35 6.19 -0.69
CA PHE A 197 0.96 5.84 -1.26
C PHE A 197 1.87 7.07 -1.37
N SER A 198 1.38 8.16 -1.96
CA SER A 198 2.15 9.41 -2.07
C SER A 198 2.61 9.93 -0.71
N LYS A 199 1.73 9.87 0.30
CA LYS A 199 2.05 10.27 1.68
C LYS A 199 3.13 9.37 2.29
N ALA A 200 2.99 8.05 2.19
CA ALA A 200 3.99 7.11 2.71
C ALA A 200 5.37 7.33 2.07
N TYR A 201 5.41 7.55 0.75
CA TYR A 201 6.64 7.83 0.01
C TYR A 201 7.30 9.14 0.43
N ILE A 202 6.53 10.23 0.59
CA ILE A 202 7.05 11.53 1.07
C ILE A 202 7.66 11.37 2.46
N LEU A 203 6.94 10.69 3.37
CA LEU A 203 7.40 10.45 4.74
C LEU A 203 8.71 9.65 4.78
N ASP A 204 8.83 8.59 4.00
CA ASP A 204 10.08 7.83 3.91
C ASP A 204 11.24 8.66 3.33
N ARG A 205 10.99 9.41 2.25
CA ARG A 205 11.98 10.30 1.62
C ARG A 205 12.52 11.36 2.57
N LEU A 206 11.71 11.87 3.51
CA LEU A 206 12.20 12.80 4.55
C LEU A 206 13.26 12.15 5.44
N GLY A 207 13.10 10.85 5.70
CA GLY A 207 14.02 10.02 6.48
C GLY A 207 14.51 10.72 7.74
N SER A 208 15.83 10.65 7.97
CA SER A 208 16.44 11.17 9.19
C SER A 208 16.28 12.67 9.38
N ARG A 209 16.09 13.45 8.30
CA ARG A 209 15.82 14.89 8.34
C ARG A 209 14.41 15.19 8.87
N GLY A 210 13.45 14.31 8.59
CA GLY A 210 12.09 14.36 9.14
C GLY A 210 11.91 13.65 10.49
N GLY A 211 13.00 13.17 11.12
CA GLY A 211 12.94 12.42 12.37
C GLY A 211 12.62 10.92 12.21
N ILE A 212 12.37 10.46 10.98
CA ILE A 212 12.07 9.07 10.63
C ILE A 212 13.39 8.34 10.34
N LYS A 213 14.01 7.75 11.36
CA LYS A 213 15.40 7.25 11.32
C LYS A 213 15.45 5.72 11.35
N GLY A 214 16.47 5.15 10.72
CA GLY A 214 16.74 3.71 10.77
C GLY A 214 15.67 2.87 10.07
N GLY A 215 15.89 1.55 10.10
CA GLY A 215 14.97 0.55 9.55
C GLY A 215 13.90 0.22 10.58
N HIS A 216 12.97 1.13 10.83
CA HIS A 216 11.86 0.93 11.74
C HIS A 216 10.52 1.00 11.00
N PHE A 217 9.48 0.50 11.65
CA PHE A 217 8.11 0.60 11.20
C PHE A 217 7.44 1.86 11.75
N TYR A 218 6.89 2.66 10.87
CA TYR A 218 6.24 3.93 11.18
C TYR A 218 4.77 3.91 10.77
N ILE A 219 3.92 4.54 11.58
CA ILE A 219 2.50 4.71 11.31
C ILE A 219 2.13 6.20 11.40
N ASP A 220 1.50 6.68 10.34
CA ASP A 220 0.90 8.00 10.28
C ASP A 220 -0.37 8.08 11.14
N GLU A 221 -0.59 9.22 11.82
CA GLU A 221 -1.79 9.45 12.65
C GLU A 221 -3.09 9.26 11.86
N GLY A 222 -3.10 9.58 10.57
CA GLY A 222 -4.26 9.38 9.69
C GLY A 222 -4.72 7.93 9.63
N VAL A 223 -3.81 6.96 9.79
CA VAL A 223 -4.17 5.53 9.85
C VAL A 223 -4.96 5.23 11.11
N LEU A 224 -4.53 5.74 12.27
CA LEU A 224 -5.23 5.57 13.55
C LEU A 224 -6.62 6.20 13.49
N GLN A 225 -6.71 7.39 12.88
CA GLN A 225 -7.99 8.08 12.66
C GLN A 225 -8.92 7.29 11.74
N ALA A 226 -8.40 6.70 10.67
CA ALA A 226 -9.17 5.87 9.75
C ALA A 226 -9.71 4.61 10.44
N ILE A 227 -8.89 3.93 11.26
CA ILE A 227 -9.33 2.79 12.07
C ILE A 227 -10.41 3.21 13.07
N ALA A 228 -10.20 4.32 13.79
CA ALA A 228 -11.15 4.84 14.76
C ALA A 228 -12.49 5.20 14.09
N HIS A 229 -12.44 5.78 12.88
CA HIS A 229 -13.63 6.05 12.08
C HIS A 229 -14.32 4.75 11.67
N PHE A 230 -13.58 3.78 11.13
CA PHE A 230 -14.12 2.46 10.76
C PHE A 230 -14.87 1.83 11.94
N ALA A 231 -14.26 1.77 13.13
CA ALA A 231 -14.87 1.24 14.33
C ALA A 231 -16.19 1.95 14.69
N LYS A 232 -16.22 3.29 14.62
CA LYS A 232 -17.43 4.09 14.91
C LYS A 232 -18.59 3.84 13.94
N THR A 233 -18.31 3.42 12.71
CA THR A 233 -19.36 3.11 11.72
C THR A 233 -20.00 1.73 11.89
N LYS A 234 -19.45 0.88 12.78
CA LYS A 234 -19.91 -0.49 12.98
C LYS A 234 -20.57 -0.65 14.36
N PRO A 235 -21.85 -1.03 14.45
CA PRO A 235 -22.59 -1.03 15.72
C PRO A 235 -22.10 -2.08 16.73
N HIS A 236 -21.36 -3.12 16.29
CA HIS A 236 -20.83 -4.18 17.14
C HIS A 236 -19.39 -3.91 17.63
N LEU A 237 -18.76 -2.82 17.19
CA LEU A 237 -17.42 -2.45 17.63
C LEU A 237 -17.49 -1.39 18.74
N ARG A 238 -16.66 -1.58 19.75
CA ARG A 238 -16.50 -0.62 20.84
C ARG A 238 -15.66 0.58 20.38
N ALA A 239 -15.78 1.69 21.11
CA ALA A 239 -14.93 2.85 20.90
C ALA A 239 -13.44 2.48 21.10
N PRO A 240 -12.53 3.08 20.30
CA PRO A 240 -11.10 2.87 20.47
C PRO A 240 -10.62 3.23 21.88
N ILE A 241 -9.70 2.43 22.42
CA ILE A 241 -8.86 2.80 23.55
C ILE A 241 -7.69 3.61 22.99
N ASP A 242 -7.46 4.78 23.58
CA ASP A 242 -6.36 5.66 23.20
C ASP A 242 -5.82 6.34 24.46
N ARG A 243 -4.69 5.85 24.98
CA ARG A 243 -4.10 6.33 26.23
C ARG A 243 -2.58 6.37 26.17
N GLU A 244 -1.99 7.37 26.82
CA GLU A 244 -0.53 7.45 27.00
C GLU A 244 -0.11 6.63 28.22
N GLU A 245 0.93 5.82 28.04
CA GLU A 245 1.51 4.91 29.01
C GLU A 245 3.03 5.18 29.09
N GLY A 246 3.40 6.19 29.87
CA GLY A 246 4.79 6.60 30.08
C GLY A 246 5.46 7.09 28.79
N THR A 247 6.32 6.27 28.20
CA THR A 247 7.04 6.56 26.95
C THR A 247 6.36 5.97 25.71
N SER A 248 5.12 5.48 25.87
CA SER A 248 4.35 4.89 24.78
C SER A 248 2.91 5.38 24.76
N ARG A 249 2.23 5.21 23.63
CA ARG A 249 0.79 5.39 23.46
C ARG A 249 0.20 4.05 23.05
N LEU A 250 -0.84 3.60 23.75
CA LEU A 250 -1.64 2.44 23.37
C LEU A 250 -2.85 2.93 22.57
N PHE A 251 -2.97 2.45 21.34
CA PHE A 251 -4.17 2.60 20.52
C PHE A 251 -4.73 1.22 20.20
N ALA A 252 -5.97 0.91 20.55
CA ALA A 252 -6.57 -0.40 20.30
C ALA A 252 -8.08 -0.36 20.10
N ILE A 253 -8.62 -1.32 19.33
CA ILE A 253 -10.06 -1.57 19.24
C ILE A 253 -10.41 -2.76 20.12
N PRO A 254 -11.11 -2.56 21.26
CA PRO A 254 -11.41 -3.65 22.17
C PRO A 254 -12.47 -4.58 21.60
N ARG A 255 -12.31 -5.87 21.89
CA ARG A 255 -13.32 -6.89 21.63
C ARG A 255 -14.46 -6.73 22.62
N GLN A 256 -15.65 -7.09 22.18
CA GLN A 256 -16.79 -7.30 23.07
C GLN A 256 -16.83 -8.79 23.40
N ASP A 257 -16.29 -9.19 24.54
CA ASP A 257 -16.52 -10.54 25.03
C ASP A 257 -17.71 -10.53 25.98
N ASP A 258 -18.81 -11.06 25.46
CA ASP A 258 -19.96 -11.45 26.25
C ASP A 258 -19.52 -12.64 27.15
N GLU A 259 -19.69 -12.48 28.47
CA GLU A 259 -19.66 -13.49 29.54
C GLU A 259 -18.32 -13.99 30.15
N TYR A 260 -17.11 -13.78 29.60
CA TYR A 260 -15.90 -14.47 30.15
C TYR A 260 -14.63 -13.66 30.47
N SER A 261 -14.54 -12.35 30.26
CA SER A 261 -13.29 -11.60 30.57
C SER A 261 -13.53 -10.40 31.46
N GLN A 262 -13.48 -10.59 32.78
CA GLN A 262 -13.37 -9.46 33.71
C GLN A 262 -11.95 -8.89 33.81
N ASP A 263 -10.92 -9.62 33.34
CA ASP A 263 -9.52 -9.25 33.61
C ASP A 263 -8.56 -9.22 32.39
N ASP A 264 -8.96 -9.65 31.19
CA ASP A 264 -8.10 -9.64 29.98
C ASP A 264 -8.68 -8.75 28.86
N GLU A 265 -8.02 -7.62 28.54
CA GLU A 265 -8.45 -6.67 27.50
C GLU A 265 -8.23 -7.25 26.06
N TYR A 266 -9.04 -8.19 25.57
CA TYR A 266 -8.90 -8.66 24.18
C TYR A 266 -9.09 -7.53 23.15
N PHE A 267 -8.27 -7.50 22.09
CA PHE A 267 -8.34 -6.49 21.02
C PHE A 267 -8.66 -7.13 19.66
N HIS A 268 -9.50 -6.48 18.86
CA HIS A 268 -9.60 -6.76 17.42
C HIS A 268 -8.33 -6.35 16.68
N LEU A 269 -7.72 -5.24 17.10
CA LEU A 269 -6.36 -4.86 16.73
C LEU A 269 -5.87 -3.78 17.68
N GLY A 270 -4.55 -3.64 17.79
CA GLY A 270 -3.96 -2.52 18.50
C GLY A 270 -2.50 -2.31 18.18
N PHE A 271 -1.99 -1.15 18.56
CA PHE A 271 -0.60 -0.76 18.41
C PHE A 271 -0.08 -0.16 19.70
N ARG A 272 1.14 -0.53 20.07
CA ARG A 272 1.96 0.25 21.00
C ARG A 272 2.89 1.14 20.21
N LEU A 273 2.77 2.45 20.46
CA LEU A 273 3.44 3.50 19.70
C LEU A 273 4.47 4.21 20.57
N GLN A 274 5.65 4.49 20.05
CA GLN A 274 6.69 5.20 20.79
C GLN A 274 6.35 6.70 20.94
N LEU A 275 6.56 7.25 22.14
CA LEU A 275 6.55 8.69 22.41
C LEU A 275 7.99 9.23 22.61
N PRO A 276 8.23 10.53 22.33
CA PRO A 276 7.28 11.48 21.75
C PRO A 276 6.97 11.17 20.28
N ARG A 277 5.79 11.59 19.81
CA ARG A 277 5.44 11.52 18.39
C ARG A 277 6.40 12.37 17.55
N ILE A 278 6.59 11.97 16.30
CA ILE A 278 7.38 12.72 15.31
C ILE A 278 6.44 13.67 14.59
N SER A 279 6.51 14.96 14.93
CA SER A 279 5.76 16.01 14.24
C SER A 279 6.48 16.42 12.96
N ILE A 280 5.80 16.35 11.82
CA ILE A 280 6.33 16.72 10.51
C ILE A 280 5.54 17.91 10.01
N ASN A 281 6.24 19.01 9.77
CA ASN A 281 5.68 20.22 9.18
C ASN A 281 6.64 20.72 8.09
N THR A 282 6.25 20.47 6.84
CA THR A 282 7.01 20.84 5.64
C THR A 282 6.07 21.48 4.64
N THR A 283 6.61 22.07 3.58
CA THR A 283 5.79 22.60 2.47
C THR A 283 5.04 21.50 1.69
N GLU A 284 5.51 20.24 1.77
CA GLU A 284 4.89 19.10 1.07
C GLU A 284 3.81 18.43 1.93
N ILE A 285 3.99 18.39 3.26
CA ILE A 285 3.09 17.69 4.18
C ILE A 285 3.16 18.21 5.63
N GLU A 286 2.00 18.25 6.28
CA GLU A 286 1.84 18.47 7.71
C GLU A 286 1.14 17.26 8.35
N THR A 287 1.84 16.54 9.23
CA THR A 287 1.28 15.35 9.89
C THR A 287 2.06 14.92 11.12
N SER A 288 1.60 13.86 11.80
CA SER A 288 2.30 13.23 12.92
C SER A 288 2.50 11.75 12.66
N VAL A 289 3.67 11.24 13.01
CA VAL A 289 4.08 9.85 12.79
C VAL A 289 4.60 9.25 14.08
N TYR A 290 4.34 7.96 14.27
CA TYR A 290 4.79 7.19 15.42
C TYR A 290 5.64 6.02 14.95
N ARG A 291 6.68 5.67 15.70
CA ARG A 291 7.30 4.36 15.55
C ARG A 291 6.39 3.33 16.23
N VAL A 292 6.08 2.25 15.52
CA VAL A 292 5.37 1.10 16.08
C VAL A 292 6.39 0.24 16.83
N VAL A 293 6.06 -0.12 18.06
CA VAL A 293 6.92 -0.93 18.95
C VAL A 293 6.33 -2.33 19.11
N GLU A 294 5.01 -2.41 19.23
CA GLU A 294 4.28 -3.66 19.33
C GLU A 294 2.97 -3.59 18.55
N PHE A 295 2.50 -4.73 18.07
CA PHE A 295 1.18 -4.90 17.48
C PHE A 295 0.40 -5.99 18.20
N TYR A 296 -0.88 -5.73 18.42
CA TYR A 296 -1.81 -6.64 19.07
C TYR A 296 -2.73 -7.23 17.99
N PRO A 297 -2.48 -8.45 17.51
CA PRO A 297 -3.34 -9.10 16.51
C PRO A 297 -4.65 -9.58 17.15
N TRP A 298 -5.66 -9.84 16.30
CA TRP A 298 -7.00 -10.24 16.76
C TRP A 298 -7.09 -11.69 17.29
N ASP A 299 -6.21 -12.57 16.82
CA ASP A 299 -6.31 -14.03 16.96
C ASP A 299 -5.39 -14.64 18.02
N GLU A 300 -4.73 -13.82 18.83
CA GLU A 300 -3.78 -14.28 19.85
C GLU A 300 -4.27 -13.88 21.24
N PRO A 301 -4.19 -14.78 22.23
CA PRO A 301 -4.61 -14.46 23.59
C PRO A 301 -3.67 -13.43 24.22
N LEU A 302 -4.23 -12.44 24.93
CA LEU A 302 -3.40 -11.55 25.74
C LEU A 302 -2.66 -12.35 26.83
N PRO A 303 -1.43 -11.95 27.20
CA PRO A 303 -0.72 -10.70 26.85
C PRO A 303 0.11 -10.75 25.55
N PHE A 304 -0.22 -11.64 24.59
CA PHE A 304 0.56 -11.75 23.36
C PHE A 304 0.60 -10.44 22.56
N THR A 305 1.81 -10.08 22.13
CA THR A 305 2.06 -9.00 21.18
C THR A 305 3.10 -9.44 20.16
N LEU A 306 3.05 -8.86 18.97
CA LEU A 306 4.12 -8.95 17.98
C LEU A 306 5.07 -7.77 18.18
N PRO A 307 6.31 -8.01 18.66
CA PRO A 307 7.31 -6.95 18.71
C PRO A 307 7.69 -6.53 17.28
N VAL A 308 7.93 -5.24 17.08
CA VAL A 308 8.32 -4.68 15.79
C VAL A 308 9.78 -4.25 15.85
N VAL A 309 10.63 -4.88 15.01
CA VAL A 309 12.09 -4.73 15.05
C VAL A 309 12.58 -3.54 14.23
#